data_AF-A0A0K1W0U1-F1
#
_entry.id   AF-A0A0K1W0U1-F1
#
_cell.length_a   1.000
_cell.length_b   1.000
_cell.length_c   1.000
_cell.angle_alpha   90.00
_cell.angle_beta   90.00
_cell.angle_gamma   90.00
#
_symmetry.space_group_name_H-M   'P 1'
#
loop_
_entity.id
_entity.type
_entity.pdbx_description
1 polymer ?
#
loop_
_entity_poly.entity_id
_entity_poly.type
_entity_poly.pdbx_seq_one_letter_code
_entity_poly.pdbx_strand_id
1 'polypeptide(L)'
;MVSLQTIVLDVLSALGLFFLMFIPLYFCLIQGRILNGRLHTKVDGEKLFEKLKTDLRLSRITGVNKKRLYKDLDYASTIFRGAMEYNSREVVWYFNEYYAKMYIKRTLLRKAALHLLVWSVFIGVVLGGVFTDGLWWLFNVKQLTSETGVASTSVLFVIAILISALIKFLEYYHVKKAINDDIRQINLVKKEKVWKDFIIVYYISIASWFLGLLFIFINMILK
;
A
#
# COMPACT_ATOMS: atom_id res chain seq x y z
N MET A 1 38.80 8.27 19.02
CA MET A 1 38.55 7.10 18.15
C MET A 1 37.08 6.73 18.27
N VAL A 2 36.34 6.69 17.16
CA VAL A 2 34.96 6.20 17.16
C VAL A 2 35.02 4.68 17.26
N SER A 3 34.29 4.07 18.20
CA SER A 3 34.28 2.62 18.36
C SER A 3 33.48 1.95 17.24
N LEU A 4 33.88 0.74 16.82
CA LEU A 4 33.17 -0.02 15.78
C LEU A 4 31.72 -0.33 16.20
N GLN A 5 31.46 -0.49 17.50
CA GLN A 5 30.11 -0.64 18.06
C GLN A 5 29.25 0.60 17.83
N THR A 6 29.83 1.80 17.99
CA THR A 6 29.12 3.07 17.76
C THR A 6 28.64 3.20 16.32
N ILE A 7 29.49 2.83 15.35
CA ILE A 7 29.13 2.87 13.91
C ILE A 7 27.99 1.90 13.61
N VAL A 8 28.04 0.68 14.16
CA VAL A 8 27.00 -0.34 13.94
C VAL A 8 25.63 0.11 14.48
N LEU A 9 25.61 0.71 15.68
CA LEU A 9 24.37 1.20 16.30
C LEU A 9 23.78 2.39 15.54
N ASP A 10 24.63 3.30 15.03
CA ASP A 10 24.20 4.44 14.23
C ASP A 10 23.60 3.99 12.88
N VAL A 11 24.21 2.99 12.23
CA VAL A 11 23.68 2.39 10.99
C VAL A 11 22.34 1.68 11.26
N LEU A 12 22.20 0.95 12.37
CA LEU A 12 20.95 0.30 12.75
C LEU A 12 19.82 1.32 12.96
N SER A 13 20.08 2.42 13.65
CA SER A 13 19.09 3.49 13.87
C SER A 13 18.67 4.17 12.56
N ALA A 14 19.63 4.44 11.66
CA ALA A 14 19.35 4.98 10.34
C ALA A 14 18.50 4.02 9.48
N LEU A 15 18.83 2.71 9.51
CA LEU A 15 18.03 1.67 8.86
C LEU A 15 16.63 1.57 9.47
N GLY A 16 16.51 1.71 10.79
CA GLY A 16 15.24 1.74 11.49
C GLY A 16 14.35 2.87 11.02
N LEU A 17 14.89 4.09 10.92
CA LEU A 17 14.15 5.25 10.43
C LEU A 17 13.77 5.13 8.95
N PHE A 18 14.66 4.56 8.13
CA PHE A 18 14.36 4.22 6.73
C PHE A 18 13.19 3.22 6.63
N PHE A 19 13.19 2.19 7.48
CA PHE A 19 12.09 1.23 7.55
C PHE A 19 10.78 1.91 7.95
N LEU A 20 10.77 2.73 9.00
CA LEU A 20 9.57 3.44 9.42
C LEU A 20 8.97 4.28 8.28
N MET A 21 9.82 4.97 7.51
CA MET A 21 9.39 5.85 6.45
C MET A 21 8.91 5.10 5.20
N PHE A 22 9.69 4.14 4.68
CA PHE A 22 9.48 3.60 3.33
C PHE A 22 8.73 2.26 3.26
N ILE A 23 8.59 1.54 4.38
CA ILE A 23 7.86 0.26 4.42
C ILE A 23 6.44 0.36 3.83
N PRO A 24 5.60 1.35 4.19
CA PRO A 24 4.24 1.42 3.63
C PRO A 24 4.22 1.52 2.10
N LEU A 25 5.18 2.23 1.51
CA LEU A 25 5.28 2.38 0.06
C LEU A 25 5.77 1.09 -0.60
N TYR A 26 6.75 0.40 -0.01
CA TYR A 26 7.20 -0.91 -0.46
C TYR A 26 6.07 -1.95 -0.46
N PHE A 27 5.30 -2.03 0.63
CA PHE A 27 4.18 -2.95 0.73
C PHE A 27 3.00 -2.57 -0.17
N CYS A 28 2.80 -1.28 -0.47
CA CYS A 28 1.86 -0.86 -1.51
C CYS A 28 2.24 -1.43 -2.90
N LEU A 29 3.53 -1.51 -3.23
CA LEU A 29 3.99 -2.10 -4.50
C LEU A 29 3.77 -3.61 -4.52
N ILE A 30 4.08 -4.31 -3.42
CA ILE A 30 3.81 -5.75 -3.27
C ILE A 30 2.33 -6.03 -3.46
N GLN A 31 1.46 -5.27 -2.78
CA GLN A 31 0.02 -5.44 -2.93
C GLN A 31 -0.46 -5.18 -4.35
N GLY A 32 0.08 -4.16 -5.02
CA GLY A 32 -0.22 -3.90 -6.42
C GLY A 32 0.10 -5.09 -7.33
N ARG A 33 1.22 -5.79 -7.08
CA ARG A 33 1.60 -7.01 -7.83
C ARG A 33 0.64 -8.17 -7.55
N ILE A 34 0.28 -8.39 -6.30
CA ILE A 34 -0.65 -9.45 -5.90
C ILE A 34 -2.03 -9.21 -6.52
N LEU A 35 -2.57 -8.00 -6.41
CA LEU A 35 -3.86 -7.64 -6.98
C LEU A 35 -3.88 -7.83 -8.51
N ASN A 36 -2.79 -7.49 -9.21
CA ASN A 36 -2.67 -7.73 -10.66
C ASN A 36 -2.68 -9.21 -11.03
N GLY A 37 -2.19 -10.09 -10.15
CA GLY A 37 -2.19 -11.54 -10.35
C GLY A 37 -3.51 -12.21 -9.96
N ARG A 38 -4.34 -11.56 -9.13
CA ARG A 38 -5.57 -12.14 -8.58
C ARG A 38 -6.86 -11.60 -9.20
N LEU A 39 -6.88 -10.31 -9.58
CA LEU A 39 -8.06 -9.60 -10.07
C LEU A 39 -7.84 -9.06 -11.47
N HIS A 40 -8.86 -9.20 -12.33
CA HIS A 40 -8.89 -8.63 -13.68
C HIS A 40 -7.57 -8.89 -14.42
N THR A 41 -7.36 -10.16 -14.79
CA THR A 41 -6.17 -10.55 -15.54
C THR A 41 -6.38 -10.30 -17.03
N LYS A 42 -5.29 -10.04 -17.76
CA LYS A 42 -5.34 -9.88 -19.22
C LYS A 42 -5.90 -11.15 -19.90
N VAL A 43 -5.50 -12.32 -19.39
CA VAL A 43 -5.92 -13.63 -19.89
C VAL A 43 -7.42 -13.84 -19.66
N ASP A 44 -7.96 -13.48 -18.49
CA ASP A 44 -9.40 -13.56 -18.23
C ASP A 44 -10.19 -12.65 -19.17
N GLY A 45 -9.67 -11.45 -19.45
CA GLY A 45 -10.25 -10.54 -20.44
C GLY A 45 -10.28 -11.16 -21.83
N GLU A 46 -9.13 -11.61 -22.33
CA GLU A 46 -9.03 -12.23 -23.66
C GLU A 46 -9.98 -13.41 -23.82
N LYS A 47 -10.10 -14.28 -22.81
CA LYS A 47 -11.04 -15.41 -22.81
C LYS A 47 -12.50 -14.94 -22.84
N LEU A 48 -12.85 -13.95 -22.03
CA LEU A 48 -14.20 -13.38 -21.99
C LEU A 48 -14.59 -12.77 -23.35
N PHE A 49 -13.69 -12.00 -23.96
CA PHE A 49 -13.97 -11.35 -25.24
C PHE A 49 -13.95 -12.32 -26.44
N GLU A 50 -13.16 -13.38 -26.41
CA GLU A 50 -13.26 -14.48 -27.40
C GLU A 50 -14.59 -15.24 -27.27
N LYS A 51 -15.07 -15.47 -26.04
CA LYS A 51 -16.39 -16.07 -25.82
C LYS A 51 -17.50 -15.18 -26.39
N LEU A 52 -17.51 -13.88 -26.06
CA LEU A 52 -18.50 -12.93 -26.58
C LEU A 52 -18.46 -12.80 -28.12
N LYS A 53 -17.27 -12.87 -28.73
CA LYS A 53 -17.09 -12.89 -30.18
C LYS A 53 -17.69 -14.13 -30.82
N THR A 54 -17.47 -15.29 -30.20
CA THR A 54 -18.01 -16.58 -30.65
C THR A 54 -19.54 -16.58 -30.59
N ASP A 55 -20.11 -16.08 -29.49
CA ASP A 55 -21.56 -16.00 -29.29
C ASP A 55 -22.26 -15.12 -30.35
N LEU A 56 -21.62 -14.03 -30.79
CA LEU A 56 -22.12 -13.17 -31.88
C LEU A 56 -21.76 -13.65 -33.29
N ARG A 57 -21.05 -14.77 -33.42
CA ARG A 57 -20.50 -15.27 -34.70
C ARG A 57 -19.69 -14.21 -35.46
N LEU A 58 -19.02 -13.32 -34.74
CA LEU A 58 -18.19 -12.26 -35.33
C LEU A 58 -16.87 -12.87 -35.83
N SER A 59 -16.78 -13.09 -37.14
CA SER A 59 -15.59 -13.68 -37.77
C SER A 59 -14.33 -12.83 -37.56
N ARG A 60 -14.46 -11.50 -37.56
CA ARG A 60 -13.39 -10.54 -37.22
C ARG A 60 -13.96 -9.28 -36.57
N ILE A 61 -13.27 -8.80 -35.54
CA ILE A 61 -13.49 -7.48 -34.95
C ILE A 61 -12.38 -6.56 -35.48
N THR A 62 -12.69 -5.77 -36.51
CA THR A 62 -11.76 -4.79 -37.10
C THR A 62 -11.99 -3.40 -36.53
N GLY A 63 -10.95 -2.57 -36.46
CA GLY A 63 -11.05 -1.17 -35.99
C GLY A 63 -11.30 -0.98 -34.48
N VAL A 64 -11.27 -2.04 -33.67
CA VAL A 64 -11.51 -1.94 -32.22
C VAL A 64 -10.24 -1.71 -31.42
N ASN A 65 -10.29 -0.75 -30.50
CA ASN A 65 -9.24 -0.50 -29.55
C ASN A 65 -9.28 -1.54 -28.40
N LYS A 66 -8.50 -2.61 -28.54
CA LYS A 66 -8.42 -3.70 -27.55
C LYS A 66 -8.04 -3.22 -26.14
N LYS A 67 -7.21 -2.18 -26.02
CA LYS A 67 -6.83 -1.64 -24.70
C LYS A 67 -8.03 -1.02 -23.97
N ARG A 68 -8.89 -0.33 -24.72
CA ARG A 68 -10.11 0.29 -24.19
C ARG A 68 -11.18 -0.76 -23.90
N LEU A 69 -11.33 -1.73 -24.80
CA LEU A 69 -12.27 -2.84 -24.66
C LEU A 69 -12.16 -3.57 -23.31
N TYR A 70 -10.94 -3.78 -22.82
CA TYR A 70 -10.70 -4.54 -21.59
C TYR A 70 -10.89 -3.73 -20.30
N LYS A 71 -11.16 -2.42 -20.40
CA LYS A 71 -11.16 -1.50 -19.25
C LYS A 71 -12.41 -0.63 -19.14
N ASP A 72 -13.05 -0.38 -20.27
CA ASP A 72 -14.20 0.50 -20.39
C ASP A 72 -15.45 -0.34 -20.70
N LEU A 73 -16.34 -0.42 -19.71
CA LEU A 73 -17.59 -1.18 -19.82
C LEU A 73 -18.50 -0.61 -20.90
N ASP A 74 -18.60 0.71 -21.02
CA ASP A 74 -19.47 1.36 -22.01
C ASP A 74 -18.96 1.10 -23.43
N TYR A 75 -17.65 1.18 -23.63
CA TYR A 75 -17.03 0.82 -24.90
C TYR A 75 -17.17 -0.67 -25.22
N ALA A 76 -17.12 -1.55 -24.22
CA ALA A 76 -17.34 -2.97 -24.44
C ALA A 76 -18.81 -3.30 -24.74
N SER A 77 -19.74 -2.60 -24.08
CA SER A 77 -21.19 -2.75 -24.28
C SER A 77 -21.66 -2.27 -25.65
N THR A 78 -20.99 -1.26 -26.22
CA THR A 78 -21.29 -0.79 -27.59
C THR A 78 -20.85 -1.80 -28.65
N ILE A 79 -19.77 -2.55 -28.41
CA ILE A 79 -19.26 -3.57 -29.35
C ILE A 79 -20.01 -4.89 -29.20
N PHE A 80 -20.37 -5.28 -27.98
CA PHE A 80 -20.93 -6.61 -27.67
C PHE A 80 -22.36 -6.56 -27.12
N ARG A 81 -23.14 -5.51 -27.43
CA ARG A 81 -24.45 -5.22 -26.82
C ARG A 81 -25.35 -6.46 -26.65
N GLY A 82 -25.53 -7.23 -27.73
CA GLY A 82 -26.35 -8.46 -27.70
C GLY A 82 -25.75 -9.57 -26.83
N ALA A 83 -24.46 -9.86 -26.91
CA ALA A 83 -23.84 -10.94 -26.13
C ALA A 83 -23.64 -10.60 -24.65
N MET A 84 -23.53 -9.31 -24.32
CA MET A 84 -23.44 -8.87 -22.92
C MET A 84 -24.76 -9.02 -22.17
N GLU A 85 -25.91 -8.96 -22.85
CA GLU A 85 -27.20 -9.26 -22.20
C GLU A 85 -27.26 -10.74 -21.75
N TYR A 86 -26.78 -11.67 -22.59
CA TYR A 86 -26.76 -13.11 -22.28
C TYR A 86 -25.67 -13.51 -21.27
N ASN A 87 -24.47 -12.91 -21.32
CA ASN A 87 -23.35 -13.19 -20.40
C ASN A 87 -23.16 -12.12 -19.31
N SER A 88 -24.21 -11.37 -18.99
CA SER A 88 -24.16 -10.17 -18.14
C SER A 88 -23.38 -10.37 -16.85
N ARG A 89 -23.53 -11.52 -16.18
CA ARG A 89 -22.86 -11.82 -14.92
C ARG A 89 -21.34 -11.86 -15.01
N GLU A 90 -20.78 -12.59 -15.98
CA GLU A 90 -19.32 -12.73 -16.14
C GLU A 90 -18.66 -11.40 -16.52
N VAL A 91 -19.33 -10.64 -17.38
CA VAL A 91 -18.91 -9.30 -17.81
C VAL A 91 -18.92 -8.34 -16.63
N VAL A 92 -20.02 -8.29 -15.89
CA VAL A 92 -20.17 -7.45 -14.69
C VAL A 92 -19.08 -7.79 -13.66
N TRP A 93 -18.82 -9.09 -13.42
CA TRP A 93 -17.73 -9.52 -12.55
C TRP A 93 -16.37 -9.01 -13.02
N TYR A 94 -16.05 -9.15 -14.31
CA TYR A 94 -14.77 -8.71 -14.86
C TYR A 94 -14.52 -7.21 -14.66
N PHE A 95 -15.52 -6.36 -14.94
CA PHE A 95 -15.37 -4.91 -14.77
C PHE A 95 -15.39 -4.49 -13.30
N ASN A 96 -16.15 -5.17 -12.44
CA ASN A 96 -16.11 -4.94 -11.01
C ASN A 96 -14.75 -5.34 -10.40
N GLU A 97 -14.14 -6.44 -10.86
CA GLU A 97 -12.77 -6.81 -10.50
C GLU A 97 -11.75 -5.72 -10.91
N TYR A 98 -11.95 -5.11 -12.08
CA TYR A 98 -11.09 -4.00 -12.53
C TYR A 98 -11.21 -2.79 -11.61
N TYR A 99 -12.45 -2.38 -11.32
CA TYR A 99 -12.73 -1.23 -10.46
C TYR A 99 -12.20 -1.45 -9.05
N ALA A 100 -12.45 -2.63 -8.49
CA ALA A 100 -11.91 -3.06 -7.19
C ALA A 100 -10.39 -2.94 -7.11
N LYS A 101 -9.69 -3.49 -8.11
CA LYS A 101 -8.23 -3.42 -8.19
C LYS A 101 -7.74 -1.97 -8.18
N MET A 102 -8.37 -1.10 -8.97
CA MET A 102 -8.01 0.32 -9.04
C MET A 102 -8.30 1.04 -7.71
N TYR A 103 -9.46 0.77 -7.11
CA TYR A 103 -9.89 1.37 -5.84
C TYR A 103 -8.96 0.99 -4.68
N ILE A 104 -8.69 -0.31 -4.52
CA ILE A 104 -7.80 -0.82 -3.47
C ILE A 104 -6.39 -0.23 -3.65
N LYS A 105 -5.85 -0.27 -4.87
CA LYS A 105 -4.52 0.29 -5.18
C LYS A 105 -4.44 1.79 -4.84
N ARG A 106 -5.46 2.57 -5.21
CA ARG A 106 -5.53 4.01 -4.91
C ARG A 106 -5.61 4.27 -3.41
N THR A 107 -6.37 3.45 -2.69
CA THR A 107 -6.53 3.55 -1.23
C THR A 107 -5.20 3.28 -0.53
N LEU A 108 -4.52 2.18 -0.87
CA LEU A 108 -3.20 1.85 -0.33
C LEU A 108 -2.18 2.94 -0.61
N LEU A 109 -2.13 3.44 -1.85
CA LEU A 109 -1.18 4.49 -2.23
C LEU A 109 -1.42 5.79 -1.45
N ARG A 110 -2.67 6.19 -1.25
CA ARG A 110 -3.02 7.37 -0.44
C ARG A 110 -2.59 7.22 1.01
N LYS A 111 -2.80 6.04 1.62
CA LYS A 111 -2.38 5.79 3.01
C LYS A 111 -0.85 5.72 3.14
N ALA A 112 -0.16 5.08 2.20
CA ALA A 112 1.30 5.09 2.16
C ALA A 112 1.88 6.50 1.98
N ALA A 113 1.29 7.32 1.11
CA ALA A 113 1.70 8.71 0.90
C ALA A 113 1.47 9.58 2.15
N LEU A 114 0.34 9.41 2.85
CA LEU A 114 0.09 10.08 4.13
C LEU A 114 1.11 9.66 5.19
N HIS A 115 1.45 8.38 5.26
CA HIS A 115 2.46 7.88 6.19
C HIS A 115 3.84 8.50 5.89
N LEU A 116 4.25 8.53 4.62
CA LEU A 116 5.47 9.21 4.20
C LEU A 116 5.46 10.70 4.55
N LEU A 117 4.34 11.39 4.33
CA LEU A 117 4.20 12.80 4.66
C LEU A 117 4.38 13.06 6.15
N VAL A 118 3.81 12.21 7.03
CA VAL A 118 4.00 12.31 8.48
C VAL A 118 5.49 12.22 8.85
N TRP A 119 6.21 11.24 8.30
CA TRP A 119 7.66 11.11 8.56
C TRP A 119 8.48 12.22 7.93
N SER A 120 8.12 12.72 6.74
CA SER A 120 8.80 13.87 6.12
C SER A 120 8.62 15.14 6.95
N VAL A 121 7.42 15.37 7.50
CA VAL A 121 7.16 16.49 8.41
C VAL A 121 7.95 16.31 9.71
N PHE A 122 7.96 15.11 10.28
CA PHE A 122 8.78 14.81 11.47
C PHE A 122 10.26 15.13 11.21
N ILE A 123 10.85 14.57 10.15
CA ILE A 123 12.25 14.84 9.78
C ILE A 123 12.48 16.33 9.52
N GLY A 124 11.57 17.00 8.82
CA GLY A 124 11.66 18.43 8.52
C GLY A 124 11.64 19.32 9.78
N VAL A 125 10.76 19.01 10.74
CA VAL A 125 10.71 19.73 12.03
C VAL A 125 11.96 19.46 12.85
N VAL A 126 12.43 18.22 12.88
CA VAL A 126 13.61 17.81 13.63
C VAL A 126 14.90 18.42 13.07
N LEU A 127 15.06 18.46 11.75
CA LEU A 127 16.24 19.06 11.10
C LEU A 127 16.16 20.59 11.00
N GLY A 128 14.96 21.16 10.82
CA GLY A 128 14.75 22.59 10.62
C GLY A 128 14.64 23.40 11.92
N GLY A 129 14.12 22.78 12.99
CA GLY A 129 13.98 23.43 14.30
C GLY A 129 15.22 23.32 15.17
N VAL A 130 16.00 22.24 15.03
CA VAL A 130 17.20 22.00 15.84
C VAL A 130 18.31 21.43 14.95
N PHE A 131 18.95 22.33 14.19
CA PHE A 131 19.94 22.04 13.14
C PHE A 131 21.03 21.02 13.55
N THR A 132 21.39 20.96 14.83
CA THR A 132 22.37 20.01 15.39
C THR A 132 21.75 18.91 16.27
N ASP A 133 20.65 19.16 16.97
CA ASP A 133 20.14 18.22 17.98
C ASP A 133 19.28 17.10 17.38
N GLY A 134 18.77 17.23 16.15
CA GLY A 134 17.91 16.21 15.55
C GLY A 134 18.63 14.92 15.14
N LEU A 135 19.79 15.05 14.49
CA LEU A 135 20.69 13.92 14.23
C LEU A 135 21.39 13.48 15.51
N TRP A 136 21.79 14.43 16.35
CA TRP A 136 22.40 14.11 17.65
C TRP A 136 21.44 13.33 18.55
N TRP A 137 20.14 13.62 18.52
CA TRP A 137 19.09 12.83 19.19
C TRP A 137 19.06 11.40 18.68
N LEU A 138 19.09 11.18 17.36
CA LEU A 138 19.08 9.82 16.79
C LEU A 138 20.27 8.96 17.24
N PHE A 139 21.36 9.61 17.67
CA PHE A 139 22.65 9.00 18.00
C PHE A 139 23.07 9.14 19.48
N ASN A 140 22.39 9.92 20.33
CA ASN A 140 22.81 10.19 21.73
C ASN A 140 21.61 10.30 22.71
N VAL A 141 20.71 9.32 22.67
CA VAL A 141 19.46 9.31 23.46
C VAL A 141 19.66 9.11 24.98
N LYS A 142 20.84 8.65 25.45
CA LYS A 142 21.07 8.51 26.91
C LYS A 142 21.48 9.79 27.64
N GLN A 143 21.97 10.80 26.94
CA GLN A 143 22.43 12.06 27.55
C GLN A 143 21.31 13.09 27.71
N LEU A 144 20.05 12.65 27.74
CA LEU A 144 18.88 13.51 27.70
C LEU A 144 18.55 14.11 29.07
N THR A 145 18.75 15.42 29.19
CA THR A 145 18.22 16.25 30.28
C THR A 145 16.92 16.94 29.84
N SER A 146 16.01 17.20 30.79
CA SER A 146 14.69 17.82 30.55
C SER A 146 14.76 19.28 30.05
N GLU A 147 15.95 19.87 30.01
CA GLU A 147 16.16 21.30 29.71
C GLU A 147 16.49 21.59 28.24
N THR A 148 16.54 20.59 27.35
CA THR A 148 16.96 20.77 25.95
C THR A 148 15.82 20.46 24.96
N GLY A 149 15.85 21.04 23.75
CA GLY A 149 14.90 20.82 22.64
C GLY A 149 14.77 19.37 22.15
N VAL A 150 15.43 18.46 22.86
CA VAL A 150 15.47 17.03 22.61
C VAL A 150 14.28 16.29 23.27
N ALA A 151 13.73 16.81 24.37
CA ALA A 151 12.47 16.28 24.94
C ALA A 151 11.29 16.45 23.97
N SER A 152 11.24 17.57 23.23
CA SER A 152 10.24 17.78 22.17
C SER A 152 10.39 16.80 21.00
N THR A 153 11.61 16.41 20.64
CA THR A 153 11.85 15.44 19.56
C THR A 153 11.30 14.05 19.90
N SER A 154 11.49 13.60 21.14
CA SER A 154 10.93 12.33 21.63
C SER A 154 9.40 12.34 21.64
N VAL A 155 8.77 13.45 22.07
CA VAL A 155 7.31 13.62 22.02
C VAL A 155 6.80 13.60 20.58
N LEU A 156 7.45 14.33 19.67
CA LEU A 156 7.11 14.34 18.24
C LEU A 156 7.25 12.95 17.61
N PHE A 157 8.25 12.18 18.01
CA PHE A 157 8.45 10.81 17.53
C PHE A 157 7.29 9.89 17.96
N VAL A 158 6.89 9.96 19.23
CA VAL A 158 5.72 9.20 19.73
C VAL A 158 4.43 9.63 19.00
N ILE A 159 4.23 10.93 18.77
CA ILE A 159 3.09 11.43 18.00
C ILE A 159 3.12 10.88 16.56
N ALA A 160 4.27 10.91 15.89
CA ALA A 160 4.43 10.37 14.54
C ALA A 160 4.11 8.86 14.48
N ILE A 161 4.52 8.10 15.50
CA ILE A 161 4.17 6.68 15.66
C ILE A 161 2.67 6.47 15.82
N LEU A 162 2.01 7.24 16.69
CA LEU A 162 0.56 7.13 16.93
C LEU A 162 -0.25 7.46 15.67
N ILE A 163 0.11 8.53 14.96
CA ILE A 163 -0.51 8.91 13.69
C ILE A 163 -0.27 7.81 12.64
N SER A 164 0.95 7.27 12.57
CA SER A 164 1.30 6.17 11.67
C SER A 164 0.48 4.90 11.94
N ALA A 165 0.28 4.54 13.21
CA ALA A 165 -0.57 3.44 13.63
C ALA A 165 -2.03 3.67 13.24
N LEU A 166 -2.55 4.89 13.44
CA LEU A 166 -3.90 5.27 13.02
C LEU A 166 -4.07 5.18 11.49
N ILE A 167 -3.09 5.65 10.71
CA ILE A 167 -3.09 5.52 9.24
C ILE A 167 -3.20 4.04 8.84
N LYS A 168 -2.44 3.17 9.52
CA LYS A 168 -2.45 1.73 9.23
C LYS A 168 -3.76 1.05 9.61
N PHE A 169 -4.34 1.43 10.75
CA PHE A 169 -5.68 0.99 11.15
C PHE A 169 -6.75 1.42 10.12
N LEU A 170 -6.71 2.67 9.67
CA LEU A 170 -7.62 3.17 8.63
C LEU A 170 -7.42 2.47 7.29
N GLU A 171 -6.19 2.10 6.93
CA GLU A 171 -5.90 1.29 5.74
C GLU A 171 -6.66 -0.05 5.80
N TYR A 172 -6.55 -0.77 6.91
CA TYR A 172 -7.26 -2.03 7.11
C TYR A 172 -8.78 -1.86 6.96
N TYR A 173 -9.36 -0.86 7.63
CA TYR A 173 -10.80 -0.63 7.58
C TYR A 173 -11.29 -0.27 6.16
N HIS A 174 -10.59 0.63 5.46
CA HIS A 174 -11.00 1.03 4.11
C HIS A 174 -10.84 -0.11 3.10
N VAL A 175 -9.79 -0.92 3.20
CA VAL A 175 -9.61 -2.08 2.33
C VAL A 175 -10.63 -3.17 2.64
N LYS A 176 -10.93 -3.42 3.92
CA LYS A 176 -12.00 -4.33 4.34
C LYS A 176 -13.35 -3.91 3.79
N LYS A 177 -13.70 -2.62 3.93
CA LYS A 177 -14.94 -2.04 3.39
C LYS A 177 -15.00 -2.17 1.87
N ALA A 178 -13.90 -1.88 1.17
CA ALA A 178 -13.82 -2.05 -0.27
C ALA A 178 -14.15 -3.50 -0.67
N ILE A 179 -13.47 -4.47 -0.03
CA ILE A 179 -13.61 -5.89 -0.35
C ILE A 179 -14.99 -6.45 0.03
N ASN A 180 -15.61 -5.95 1.10
CA ASN A 180 -16.87 -6.48 1.61
C ASN A 180 -18.12 -5.82 1.05
N ASP A 181 -18.15 -4.49 1.03
CA ASP A 181 -19.39 -3.72 0.85
C ASP A 181 -19.45 -3.09 -0.54
N ASP A 182 -18.35 -2.49 -1.00
CA ASP A 182 -18.31 -1.79 -2.29
C ASP A 182 -18.22 -2.76 -3.47
N ILE A 183 -17.76 -3.99 -3.23
CA ILE A 183 -17.55 -5.00 -4.25
C ILE A 183 -18.51 -6.20 -4.07
N ARG A 184 -19.82 -5.92 -4.05
CA ARG A 184 -20.88 -6.94 -3.96
C ARG A 184 -21.00 -7.87 -5.17
N GLN A 185 -20.19 -7.68 -6.20
CA GLN A 185 -20.25 -8.43 -7.46
C GLN A 185 -18.86 -8.86 -7.96
N ILE A 186 -17.92 -9.20 -7.07
CA ILE A 186 -16.76 -10.03 -7.46
C ILE A 186 -17.09 -11.49 -7.21
N ASN A 187 -16.48 -12.37 -8.01
CA ASN A 187 -16.46 -13.80 -7.76
C ASN A 187 -15.97 -14.10 -6.33
N LEU A 188 -16.82 -14.73 -5.52
CA LEU A 188 -16.57 -15.03 -4.10
C LEU A 188 -15.22 -15.72 -3.87
N VAL A 189 -14.82 -16.65 -4.75
CA VAL A 189 -13.55 -17.38 -4.65
C VAL A 189 -12.34 -16.44 -4.79
N LYS A 190 -12.42 -15.46 -5.69
CA LYS A 190 -11.35 -14.46 -5.86
C LYS A 190 -11.35 -13.47 -4.70
N LYS A 191 -12.53 -13.08 -4.20
CA LYS A 191 -12.66 -12.19 -3.04
C LYS A 191 -11.95 -12.77 -1.81
N GLU A 192 -12.21 -14.03 -1.46
CA GLU A 192 -11.57 -14.68 -0.31
C GLU A 192 -10.05 -14.76 -0.46
N LYS A 193 -9.55 -15.10 -1.65
CA LYS A 193 -8.11 -15.15 -1.92
C LYS A 193 -7.46 -13.77 -1.78
N VAL A 194 -8.08 -12.73 -2.33
CA VAL A 194 -7.58 -11.35 -2.21
C VAL A 194 -7.57 -10.89 -0.76
N TRP A 195 -8.60 -11.21 0.02
CA TRP A 195 -8.66 -10.87 1.44
C TRP A 195 -7.58 -11.58 2.26
N LYS A 196 -7.38 -12.88 2.02
CA LYS A 196 -6.33 -13.67 2.68
C LYS A 196 -4.94 -13.12 2.35
N ASP A 197 -4.66 -12.89 1.07
CA ASP A 197 -3.37 -12.32 0.64
C ASP A 197 -3.19 -10.90 1.23
N PHE A 198 -4.26 -10.11 1.32
CA PHE A 198 -4.21 -8.78 1.96
C PHE A 198 -3.80 -8.86 3.43
N ILE A 199 -4.45 -9.73 4.21
CA ILE A 199 -4.16 -9.91 5.64
C ILE A 199 -2.70 -10.29 5.87
N ILE A 200 -2.19 -11.25 5.11
CA ILE A 200 -0.80 -11.74 5.24
C ILE A 200 0.18 -10.56 5.07
N VAL A 201 0.04 -9.84 3.97
CA VAL A 201 0.94 -8.73 3.64
C VAL A 201 0.76 -7.56 4.60
N TYR A 202 -0.46 -7.31 5.09
CA TYR A 202 -0.73 -6.28 6.10
C TYR A 202 0.01 -6.55 7.41
N TYR A 203 -0.02 -7.79 7.93
CA TYR A 203 0.70 -8.14 9.15
C TYR A 203 2.22 -8.16 8.96
N ILE A 204 2.72 -8.61 7.81
CA ILE A 204 4.16 -8.52 7.50
C ILE A 204 4.59 -7.05 7.47
N SER A 205 3.77 -6.16 6.88
CA SER A 205 4.04 -4.71 6.87
C SER A 205 4.12 -4.12 8.28
N ILE A 206 3.25 -4.55 9.21
CA ILE A 206 3.32 -4.12 10.61
C ILE A 206 4.58 -4.68 11.29
N ALA A 207 4.89 -5.96 11.08
CA ALA A 207 6.08 -6.59 11.67
C ALA A 207 7.38 -5.91 11.22
N SER A 208 7.50 -5.57 9.94
CA SER A 208 8.65 -4.82 9.43
C SER A 208 8.71 -3.40 10.01
N TRP A 209 7.57 -2.74 10.22
CA TRP A 209 7.51 -1.42 10.86
C TRP A 209 7.97 -1.50 12.32
N PHE A 210 7.53 -2.53 13.05
CA PHE A 210 7.98 -2.80 14.42
C PHE A 210 9.48 -3.13 14.49
N LEU A 211 10.02 -3.85 13.51
CA LEU A 211 11.46 -4.10 13.39
C LEU A 211 12.25 -2.78 13.26
N GLY A 212 11.72 -1.81 12.51
CA GLY A 212 12.31 -0.47 12.41
C GLY A 212 12.34 0.27 13.75
N LEU A 213 11.26 0.18 14.55
CA LEU A 213 11.24 0.69 15.92
C LEU A 213 12.29 0.00 16.79
N LEU A 214 12.38 -1.32 16.71
CA LEU A 214 13.31 -2.12 17.50
C LEU A 214 14.77 -1.72 17.24
N PHE A 215 15.15 -1.45 15.99
CA PHE A 215 16.50 -0.98 15.68
C PHE A 215 16.83 0.38 16.30
N ILE A 216 15.86 1.30 16.31
CA ILE A 216 16.03 2.60 16.98
C ILE A 216 16.15 2.41 18.50
N PHE A 217 15.28 1.59 19.11
CA PHE A 217 15.32 1.32 20.55
C PHE A 217 16.59 0.60 21.00
N ILE A 218 17.13 -0.32 20.19
CA ILE A 218 18.43 -0.95 20.47
C ILE A 218 19.53 0.12 20.55
N ASN A 219 19.55 1.09 19.64
CA ASN A 219 20.48 2.20 19.72
C ASN A 219 20.28 3.00 21.02
N MET A 220 19.02 3.30 21.39
CA MET A 220 18.71 4.04 22.63
C MET A 220 19.18 3.33 23.91
N ILE A 221 19.11 2.00 23.95
CA ILE A 221 19.44 1.22 25.15
C ILE A 221 20.93 0.90 25.24
N LEU A 222 21.59 0.61 24.12
CA LEU A 222 22.98 0.17 24.12
C LEU A 222 23.98 1.33 24.11
N LYS A 223 23.63 2.46 23.50
CA LYS A 223 24.48 3.66 23.46
C LYS A 223 24.15 4.57 24.62
#